data_AF-A0A4P6A357-F1
#
_entry.id   AF-A0A4P6A357-F1
#
_cell.length_a   1.000
_cell.length_b   1.000
_cell.length_c   1.000
_cell.angle_alpha   90.00
_cell.angle_beta   90.00
_cell.angle_gamma   90.00
#
_symmetry.space_group_name_H-M   'P 1'
#
loop_
_entity.id
_entity.type
_entity.pdbx_description
1 polymer ?
#
loop_
_entity_poly.entity_id
_entity_poly.type
_entity_poly.pdbx_seq_one_letter_code
_entity_poly.pdbx_strand_id
1 'polypeptide(L)'
;MDVELQIIKHLARDAQPTVSVIDEYCQGYKDLFPEVRSYECFKYLHLGIISPIPRKSLPEIAKIVGIRSPQSLHHFLANSPWSARELKERRLARTLKALKEEKIIVIIDETGDRRKGKKTLKGGRNQLQDRLYKLHSS
;
A
#
# COMPACT_ATOMS: atom_id res chain seq x y z
N MET A 1 -5.93 -31.59 27.41
CA MET A 1 -5.31 -30.26 27.21
C MET A 1 -5.51 -29.93 25.74
N ASP A 2 -6.48 -29.07 25.47
CA ASP A 2 -7.19 -29.05 24.20
C ASP A 2 -6.37 -28.43 23.08
N VAL A 3 -6.03 -29.27 22.10
CA VAL A 3 -5.40 -28.88 20.84
C VAL A 3 -6.20 -27.76 20.15
N GLU A 4 -7.53 -27.74 20.29
CA GLU A 4 -8.40 -26.67 19.80
C GLU A 4 -8.11 -25.30 20.42
N LEU A 5 -7.84 -25.23 21.73
CA LEU A 5 -7.49 -23.97 22.40
C LEU A 5 -6.11 -23.45 21.97
N GLN A 6 -5.17 -24.35 21.66
CA GLN A 6 -3.89 -23.97 21.05
C GLN A 6 -4.06 -23.49 19.60
N ILE A 7 -4.92 -24.11 18.81
CA ILE A 7 -5.21 -23.69 17.42
C ILE A 7 -5.86 -22.31 17.41
N ILE A 8 -6.85 -22.05 18.27
CA ILE A 8 -7.52 -20.74 18.35
C ILE A 8 -6.53 -19.63 18.78
N LYS A 9 -5.56 -19.95 19.64
CA LYS A 9 -4.51 -19.00 20.06
C LYS A 9 -3.55 -18.61 18.92
N HIS A 10 -3.46 -19.43 17.87
CA HIS A 10 -2.61 -19.20 16.70
C HIS A 10 -3.39 -18.82 15.44
N LEU A 11 -4.74 -18.76 15.51
CA LEU A 11 -5.53 -18.18 14.42
C LEU A 11 -5.17 -16.70 14.30
N ALA A 12 -4.84 -16.30 13.07
CA ALA A 12 -4.58 -14.92 12.76
C ALA A 12 -5.85 -14.11 13.06
N ARG A 13 -5.79 -13.26 14.09
CA ARG A 13 -6.86 -12.31 14.42
C ARG A 13 -7.23 -11.49 13.19
N ASP A 14 -8.46 -11.00 13.11
CA ASP A 14 -8.81 -10.04 12.08
C ASP A 14 -8.11 -8.68 12.30
N ALA A 15 -7.92 -7.97 11.18
CA ALA A 15 -7.42 -6.61 11.19
C ALA A 15 -8.48 -5.68 11.76
N GLN A 16 -8.05 -4.72 12.58
CA GLN A 16 -8.95 -3.71 13.12
C GLN A 16 -9.63 -2.92 11.98
N PRO A 17 -10.94 -2.66 12.07
CA PRO A 17 -11.64 -1.86 11.08
C PRO A 17 -11.17 -0.40 11.13
N THR A 18 -11.30 0.31 10.01
CA THR A 18 -11.11 1.77 9.95
C THR A 18 -12.40 2.44 9.48
N VAL A 19 -12.33 3.33 8.50
CA VAL A 19 -13.50 3.86 7.80
C VAL A 19 -13.83 2.96 6.60
N SER A 20 -15.11 2.75 6.33
CA SER A 20 -15.60 1.77 5.34
C SER A 20 -14.93 1.91 3.97
N VAL A 21 -14.82 3.13 3.45
CA VAL A 21 -14.21 3.40 2.14
C VAL A 21 -12.75 2.93 2.05
N ILE A 22 -12.00 3.05 3.16
CA ILE A 22 -10.61 2.60 3.23
C ILE A 22 -10.56 1.08 3.35
N ASP A 23 -11.43 0.50 4.19
CA ASP A 23 -11.51 -0.93 4.39
C ASP A 23 -11.87 -1.66 3.07
N GLU A 24 -12.89 -1.17 2.36
CA GLU A 24 -13.31 -1.67 1.05
C GLU A 24 -12.21 -1.53 0.00
N TYR A 25 -11.55 -0.36 -0.05
CA TYR A 25 -10.45 -0.15 -0.98
C TYR A 25 -9.29 -1.12 -0.70
N CYS A 26 -8.88 -1.24 0.57
CA CYS A 26 -7.75 -2.03 1.02
C CYS A 26 -8.03 -3.53 0.96
N GLN A 27 -9.29 -3.98 0.99
CA GLN A 27 -9.66 -5.40 0.91
C GLN A 27 -9.08 -6.09 -0.32
N GLY A 28 -9.01 -5.40 -1.46
CA GLY A 28 -8.41 -5.93 -2.70
C GLY A 28 -6.89 -6.16 -2.65
N TYR A 29 -6.23 -5.84 -1.53
CA TYR A 29 -4.79 -6.02 -1.32
C TYR A 29 -4.48 -6.90 -0.11
N LYS A 30 -5.48 -7.42 0.61
CA LYS A 30 -5.29 -8.14 1.88
C LYS A 30 -4.32 -9.32 1.76
N ASP A 31 -4.42 -10.07 0.66
CA ASP A 31 -3.58 -11.23 0.36
C ASP A 31 -2.11 -10.90 0.07
N LEU A 32 -1.76 -9.63 -0.15
CA LEU A 32 -0.36 -9.21 -0.29
C LEU A 32 0.39 -9.16 1.04
N PHE A 33 -0.33 -9.25 2.16
CA PHE A 33 0.24 -9.10 3.49
C PHE A 33 0.08 -10.40 4.27
N PRO A 34 1.17 -11.14 4.53
CA PRO A 34 1.09 -12.38 5.31
C PRO A 34 0.74 -12.09 6.78
N GLU A 35 1.08 -10.90 7.27
CA GLU A 35 0.83 -10.49 8.65
C GLU A 35 -0.34 -9.51 8.75
N VAL A 36 -1.26 -9.79 9.67
CA VAL A 36 -2.39 -8.92 9.99
C VAL A 36 -1.94 -7.50 10.35
N ARG A 37 -0.85 -7.37 11.12
CA ARG A 37 -0.30 -6.06 11.51
C ARG A 37 0.19 -5.25 10.31
N SER A 38 0.75 -5.93 9.31
CA SER A 38 1.23 -5.29 8.09
C SER A 38 0.05 -4.79 7.26
N TYR A 39 -1.02 -5.58 7.18
CA TYR A 39 -2.27 -5.15 6.56
C TYR A 39 -2.94 -3.98 7.29
N GLU A 40 -2.94 -3.96 8.63
CA GLU A 40 -3.44 -2.81 9.39
C GLU A 40 -2.62 -1.55 9.13
N CYS A 41 -1.28 -1.65 9.12
CA CYS A 41 -0.42 -0.52 8.79
C CYS A 41 -0.69 0.01 7.38
N PHE A 42 -0.99 -0.87 6.41
CA PHE A 42 -1.41 -0.47 5.07
C PHE A 42 -2.71 0.35 5.09
N LYS A 43 -3.71 -0.08 5.86
CA LYS A 43 -4.98 0.65 6.05
C LYS A 43 -4.75 2.02 6.71
N TYR A 44 -3.99 2.05 7.80
CA TYR A 44 -3.67 3.29 8.51
C TYR A 44 -2.90 4.28 7.64
N LEU A 45 -1.99 3.80 6.80
CA LEU A 45 -1.26 4.66 5.88
C LEU A 45 -2.20 5.33 4.86
N HIS A 46 -3.17 4.58 4.31
CA HIS A 46 -4.19 5.15 3.42
C HIS A 46 -5.05 6.19 4.11
N LEU A 47 -5.52 5.88 5.32
CA LEU A 47 -6.29 6.81 6.13
C LEU A 47 -5.52 8.12 6.38
N GLY A 48 -4.25 8.05 6.80
CA GLY A 48 -3.42 9.23 7.01
C GLY A 48 -3.10 10.02 5.74
N ILE A 49 -2.89 9.34 4.61
CA ILE A 49 -2.64 9.98 3.31
C ILE A 49 -3.87 10.74 2.80
N ILE A 50 -5.09 10.29 3.13
CA ILE A 50 -6.32 10.98 2.70
C ILE A 50 -6.76 12.04 3.73
N SER A 51 -6.39 11.88 5.00
CA SER A 51 -6.76 12.82 6.08
C SER A 51 -6.26 14.26 5.83
N PRO A 52 -6.99 15.32 6.21
CA PRO A 52 -6.58 16.71 5.98
C PRO A 52 -5.50 17.18 6.99
N ILE A 53 -4.32 16.56 6.97
CA ILE A 53 -3.19 16.90 7.84
C ILE A 53 -2.16 17.78 7.11
N PRO A 54 -1.54 18.75 7.80
CA PRO A 54 -0.64 19.73 7.19
C PRO A 54 0.65 19.09 6.66
N ARG A 55 1.10 17.96 7.24
CA ARG A 55 2.27 17.21 6.78
C ARG A 55 2.01 15.71 6.77
N LYS A 56 2.34 15.07 5.64
CA LYS A 56 2.15 13.64 5.38
C LYS A 56 3.36 12.82 5.81
N SER A 57 3.84 13.02 7.04
CA SER A 57 4.94 12.22 7.60
C SER A 57 4.40 11.05 8.40
N LEU A 58 5.19 9.96 8.53
CA LEU A 58 4.76 8.78 9.29
C LEU A 58 4.44 9.10 10.77
N PRO A 59 5.20 9.97 11.48
CA PRO A 59 4.83 10.37 12.83
C PRO A 59 3.51 11.13 12.91
N GLU A 60 3.21 12.02 11.95
CA GLU A 60 1.94 12.77 11.94
C GLU A 60 0.76 11.86 11.59
N ILE A 61 0.96 10.94 10.65
CA ILE A 61 -0.03 9.90 10.33
C ILE A 61 -0.28 9.01 11.55
N ALA A 62 0.77 8.60 12.27
CA ALA A 62 0.65 7.76 13.45
C ALA A 62 -0.22 8.40 14.54
N LYS A 63 -0.08 9.71 14.75
CA LYS A 63 -0.92 10.48 15.68
C LYS A 63 -2.39 10.45 15.27
N ILE A 64 -2.69 10.73 14.00
CA ILE A 64 -4.09 10.85 13.56
C ILE A 64 -4.83 9.51 13.52
N VAL A 65 -4.12 8.42 13.22
CA VAL A 65 -4.70 7.07 13.16
C VAL A 65 -4.69 6.35 14.52
N GLY A 66 -4.21 7.01 15.58
CA GLY A 66 -4.27 6.49 16.94
C GLY A 66 -3.34 5.32 17.24
N ILE A 67 -2.28 5.10 16.46
CA ILE A 67 -1.29 4.05 16.74
C ILE A 67 -0.25 4.56 17.75
N ARG A 68 0.07 3.72 18.74
CA ARG A 68 0.95 4.08 19.86
C ARG A 68 2.39 4.42 19.45
N SER A 69 2.84 3.93 18.30
CA SER A 69 4.23 4.00 17.89
C SER A 69 4.34 4.20 16.37
N PRO A 70 4.93 5.32 15.91
CA PRO A 70 5.25 5.52 14.48
C PRO A 70 6.17 4.45 13.90
N GLN A 71 6.92 3.74 14.74
CA GLN A 71 7.85 2.68 14.36
C GLN A 71 7.13 1.52 13.64
N SER A 72 5.86 1.26 13.91
CA SER A 72 5.11 0.23 13.18
C SER A 72 4.95 0.61 11.70
N LEU A 73 4.68 1.88 11.37
CA LEU A 73 4.62 2.35 9.99
C LEU A 73 5.99 2.36 9.31
N HIS A 74 7.04 2.70 10.05
CA HIS A 74 8.41 2.59 9.53
C HIS A 74 8.78 1.15 9.21
N HIS A 75 8.52 0.22 10.14
CA HIS A 75 8.78 -1.20 9.95
C HIS A 75 7.94 -1.76 8.79
N PHE A 76 6.67 -1.37 8.69
CA PHE A 76 5.81 -1.71 7.57
C PHE A 76 6.43 -1.34 6.22
N LEU A 77 7.01 -0.14 6.09
CA LEU A 77 7.61 0.30 4.82
C LEU A 77 8.99 -0.28 4.54
N ALA A 78 9.78 -0.58 5.58
CA ALA A 78 11.18 -0.96 5.43
C ALA A 78 11.43 -2.47 5.47
N ASN A 79 10.66 -3.20 6.28
CA ASN A 79 11.00 -4.56 6.69
C ASN A 79 9.88 -5.58 6.46
N SER A 80 8.63 -5.12 6.35
CA SER A 80 7.50 -6.04 6.20
C SER A 80 7.58 -6.80 4.86
N PRO A 81 7.28 -8.12 4.84
CA PRO A 81 7.50 -8.97 3.68
C PRO A 81 6.38 -8.86 2.62
N TRP A 82 6.14 -7.66 2.10
CA TRP A 82 5.23 -7.43 0.96
C TRP A 82 5.99 -6.87 -0.25
N SER A 83 5.47 -7.14 -1.45
CA SER A 83 6.10 -6.74 -2.71
C SER A 83 5.54 -5.42 -3.22
N ALA A 84 6.38 -4.37 -3.21
CA ALA A 84 6.01 -3.08 -3.81
C ALA A 84 5.70 -3.17 -5.31
N ARG A 85 6.32 -4.12 -6.00
CA ARG A 85 6.04 -4.42 -7.41
C ARG A 85 4.62 -4.98 -7.57
N GLU A 86 4.26 -6.02 -6.82
CA GLU A 86 2.93 -6.63 -6.89
C GLU A 86 1.82 -5.65 -6.52
N LEU A 87 2.04 -4.86 -5.47
CA LEU A 87 1.11 -3.81 -5.07
C LEU A 87 0.89 -2.79 -6.20
N LYS A 88 1.98 -2.35 -6.85
CA LYS A 88 1.90 -1.42 -7.99
C LYS A 88 1.17 -2.03 -9.17
N GLU A 89 1.50 -3.26 -9.54
CA GLU A 89 0.86 -3.98 -10.65
C GLU A 89 -0.64 -4.17 -10.41
N ARG A 90 -1.02 -4.55 -9.19
CA ARG A 90 -2.42 -4.72 -8.80
C ARG A 90 -3.18 -3.41 -8.77
N ARG A 91 -2.57 -2.36 -8.22
CA ARG A 91 -3.16 -1.01 -8.24
C ARG A 91 -3.47 -0.57 -9.68
N LEU A 92 -2.50 -0.74 -10.58
CA LEU A 92 -2.67 -0.39 -11.99
C LEU A 92 -3.80 -1.21 -12.64
N ALA A 93 -3.82 -2.53 -12.44
CA ALA A 93 -4.87 -3.39 -12.98
C ALA A 93 -6.28 -2.99 -12.50
N ARG A 94 -6.42 -2.67 -11.20
CA ARG A 94 -7.69 -2.18 -10.63
C ARG A 94 -8.08 -0.81 -11.20
N THR A 95 -7.13 0.11 -11.35
CA THR A 95 -7.38 1.42 -11.96
C THR A 95 -7.85 1.27 -13.41
N LEU A 96 -7.19 0.45 -14.22
CA LEU A 96 -7.61 0.19 -15.60
C LEU A 96 -9.02 -0.43 -15.67
N LYS A 97 -9.32 -1.39 -14.80
CA LYS A 97 -10.67 -1.98 -14.71
C LYS A 97 -11.74 -0.94 -14.33
N ALA A 98 -11.42 -0.01 -13.43
CA ALA A 98 -12.35 1.04 -13.02
C ALA A 98 -12.62 2.05 -14.14
N LEU A 99 -11.68 2.23 -15.07
CA LEU A 99 -11.79 3.11 -16.23
C LEU A 99 -12.58 2.51 -17.39
N LYS A 100 -13.01 1.23 -17.32
CA LYS A 100 -13.93 0.56 -18.28
C LYS A 100 -13.57 0.76 -19.77
N GLU A 101 -12.27 0.75 -20.10
CA GLU A 101 -11.79 0.95 -21.48
C GLU A 101 -12.13 2.33 -22.08
N GLU A 102 -12.56 3.29 -21.25
CA GLU A 102 -12.74 4.67 -21.68
C GLU A 102 -11.42 5.25 -22.18
N LYS A 103 -11.52 6.14 -23.18
CA LYS A 103 -10.35 6.86 -23.68
C LYS A 103 -9.79 7.74 -22.56
N ILE A 104 -8.57 7.44 -22.13
CA ILE A 104 -7.86 8.20 -21.11
C ILE A 104 -6.69 8.97 -21.72
N ILE A 105 -6.46 10.17 -21.20
CA ILE A 105 -5.23 10.93 -21.48
C ILE A 105 -4.24 10.58 -20.37
N VAL A 106 -3.14 9.93 -20.73
CA VAL A 106 -2.05 9.63 -19.80
C VAL A 106 -1.06 10.78 -19.83
N ILE A 107 -0.96 11.52 -18.73
CA ILE A 107 0.04 12.57 -18.53
C ILE A 107 1.24 11.94 -17.82
N ILE A 108 2.39 11.91 -18.50
CA ILE A 108 3.65 11.43 -17.94
C ILE A 108 4.49 12.65 -17.58
N ASP A 109 4.78 12.81 -16.29
CA ASP A 109 5.72 13.82 -15.79
C ASP A 109 7.06 13.15 -15.48
N GLU A 110 8.15 13.67 -16.04
CA GLU A 110 9.51 13.13 -15.91
C GLU A 110 10.17 13.45 -14.56
N THR A 111 9.45 14.07 -13.61
CA THR A 111 9.96 14.46 -12.28
C THR A 111 10.24 13.23 -11.39
N GLY A 112 11.20 12.41 -11.82
CA GLY A 112 11.74 11.26 -11.12
C GLY A 112 12.77 11.69 -10.08
N ASP A 113 12.28 11.87 -8.85
CA ASP A 113 13.03 11.69 -7.59
C ASP A 113 14.45 12.29 -7.53
N ARG A 114 14.57 13.63 -7.60
CA ARG A 114 15.71 14.32 -6.94
C ARG A 114 15.36 14.60 -5.48
N ARG A 115 15.41 13.56 -4.64
CA ARG A 115 15.53 13.77 -3.18
C ARG A 115 16.89 14.42 -2.91
N LYS A 116 16.87 15.65 -2.40
CA LYS A 116 18.05 16.44 -2.00
C LYS A 116 18.66 15.94 -0.68
N GLY A 117 18.71 14.62 -0.48
CA GLY A 117 19.30 13.95 0.68
C GLY A 117 20.52 13.15 0.25
N LYS A 118 21.65 13.31 0.94
CA LYS A 118 22.89 12.56 0.66
C LYS A 118 22.71 11.10 1.08
N LYS A 119 22.07 10.28 0.23
CA LYS A 119 22.17 8.82 0.08
C LYS A 119 20.95 8.34 -0.72
N THR A 120 21.13 8.10 -2.02
CA THR A 120 20.12 7.41 -2.83
C THR A 120 20.80 6.32 -3.66
N LEU A 121 20.36 5.08 -3.41
CA LEU A 121 20.65 3.89 -4.20
C LEU A 121 20.03 4.01 -5.60
N LYS A 122 20.76 3.54 -6.61
CA LYS A 122 20.32 3.49 -8.01
C LYS A 122 19.29 2.37 -8.21
N GLY A 123 18.25 2.62 -9.02
CA GLY A 123 17.60 1.57 -9.80
C GLY A 123 16.07 1.65 -9.87
N GLY A 124 15.53 1.85 -11.07
CA GLY A 124 14.09 1.72 -11.32
C GLY A 124 13.59 2.45 -12.57
N ARG A 125 14.28 2.34 -13.71
CA ARG A 125 13.74 2.78 -15.01
C ARG A 125 12.79 1.71 -15.56
N ASN A 126 11.64 2.18 -16.03
CA ASN A 126 10.78 1.59 -17.07
C ASN A 126 10.09 0.24 -16.79
N GLN A 127 8.98 0.25 -16.04
CA GLN A 127 7.99 -0.84 -16.08
C GLN A 127 6.62 -0.40 -16.63
N LEU A 128 6.34 0.92 -16.69
CA LEU A 128 5.04 1.43 -17.15
C LEU A 128 4.98 1.61 -18.67
N GLN A 129 6.10 1.94 -19.32
CA GLN A 129 6.15 2.09 -20.78
C GLN A 129 5.92 0.73 -21.49
N ASP A 130 6.59 -0.34 -21.05
CA ASP A 130 6.47 -1.68 -21.67
C ASP A 130 5.06 -2.28 -21.59
N ARG A 131 4.29 -1.98 -20.53
CA ARG A 131 2.93 -2.51 -20.38
C ARG A 131 1.89 -1.77 -21.21
N LEU A 132 2.06 -0.47 -21.46
CA LEU A 132 1.12 0.30 -22.27
C LEU A 132 1.25 -0.05 -23.76
N TYR A 133 2.48 -0.29 -24.23
CA TYR A 133 2.74 -0.75 -25.61
C TYR A 133 2.12 -2.12 -25.90
N LYS A 134 2.20 -3.07 -24.96
CA LYS A 134 1.56 -4.40 -25.14
C LYS A 134 0.04 -4.35 -25.25
N LEU A 135 -0.63 -3.41 -24.59
CA LEU A 135 -2.09 -3.27 -24.64
C LEU A 135 -2.61 -2.64 -25.95
N HIS A 136 -1.76 -1.92 -26.69
CA HIS A 136 -2.11 -1.32 -27.99
C HIS A 136 -1.70 -2.21 -29.18
N SER A 137 -1.10 -3.38 -28.92
CA SER A 137 -0.60 -4.32 -29.95
C SER A 137 -1.22 -5.71 -29.83
N SER A 138 -2.43 -5.83 -29.25
CA SER A 138 -3.22 -7.06 -29.21
C SER A 138 -4.66 -6.79 -29.64
#